data_AF-A0A401TZ33-F1
#
_entry.id   AF-A0A401TZ33-F1
#
_cell.length_a   1.000
_cell.length_b   1.000
_cell.length_c   1.000
_cell.angle_alpha   90.00
_cell.angle_beta   90.00
_cell.angle_gamma   90.00
#
_symmetry.space_group_name_H-M   'P 1'
#
loop_
_entity.id
_entity.type
_entity.pdbx_description
1 polymer ?
#
loop_
_entity_poly.entity_id
_entity_poly.type
_entity_poly.pdbx_seq_one_letter_code
_entity_poly.pdbx_strand_id
1 'polypeptide(L)'
;RAAAFSFGVLEELDRVRSSAAGTKTLLDRVDFVSGVSGGSVTAAYFGLKRRAALADFRERFLLRNAEEGLKTRISLGNIGRALGGGVNDSQFTDWLDQNLFDGARFEALPDDRRPRVWINASDIYNRTPFVFGKTSFDALCSDIRSYRVAEAVAASAAVPLAFAPIVLQTYPGGCAAPLPPWYDRVRNDPNAQPLLRSYAE
;
A
#
# COMPACT_ATOMS: atom_id res chain seq x y z
N ARG A 1 12.21 4.88 -9.62
CA ARG A 1 13.27 3.82 -9.70
C ARG A 1 12.76 2.45 -9.27
N ALA A 2 12.33 2.27 -8.01
CA ALA A 2 11.79 0.98 -7.53
C ALA A 2 10.67 0.42 -8.43
N ALA A 3 9.71 1.27 -8.81
CA ALA A 3 8.62 0.87 -9.71
C ALA A 3 9.08 0.34 -11.07
N ALA A 4 10.09 0.97 -11.67
CA ALA A 4 10.64 0.59 -12.97
C ALA A 4 11.38 -0.76 -12.88
N PHE A 5 12.14 -0.97 -11.80
CA PHE A 5 12.80 -2.25 -11.55
C PHE A 5 11.78 -3.37 -11.36
N SER A 6 10.80 -3.17 -10.47
CA SER A 6 9.74 -4.15 -10.22
C SER A 6 8.92 -4.45 -11.48
N PHE A 7 8.68 -3.45 -12.34
CA PHE A 7 8.02 -3.66 -13.63
C PHE A 7 8.83 -4.56 -14.55
N GLY A 8 10.13 -4.28 -14.72
CA GLY A 8 11.02 -5.14 -15.52
C GLY A 8 11.10 -6.58 -14.99
N VAL A 9 11.05 -6.77 -13.68
CA VAL A 9 10.95 -8.12 -13.08
C VAL A 9 9.64 -8.81 -13.49
N LEU A 10 8.50 -8.11 -13.46
CA LEU A 10 7.23 -8.69 -13.90
C LEU A 10 7.23 -9.04 -15.40
N GLU A 11 7.86 -8.21 -16.24
CA GLU A 11 8.05 -8.52 -17.67
C GLU A 11 8.85 -9.81 -17.86
N GLU A 12 9.95 -9.98 -17.13
CA GLU A 12 10.77 -11.20 -17.22
C GLU A 12 10.06 -12.43 -16.64
N LEU A 13 9.29 -12.28 -15.56
CA LEU A 13 8.44 -13.36 -15.04
C LEU A 13 7.38 -13.81 -16.06
N ASP A 14 6.91 -12.92 -16.93
CA ASP A 14 5.98 -13.28 -18.01
C ASP A 14 6.65 -13.97 -19.20
N ARG A 15 7.97 -13.80 -19.37
CA ARG A 15 8.74 -14.47 -20.43
C ARG A 15 9.19 -15.86 -20.01
N VAL A 16 9.55 -16.04 -18.74
CA VAL A 16 10.07 -17.31 -18.23
C VAL A 16 8.92 -18.30 -18.01
N ARG A 17 8.99 -19.45 -18.68
CA ARG A 17 8.04 -20.55 -18.48
C ARG A 17 8.48 -21.44 -17.32
N SER A 18 7.51 -21.90 -16.53
CA SER A 18 7.79 -22.87 -15.47
C SER A 18 7.97 -24.27 -16.07
N SER A 19 9.16 -24.86 -15.90
CA SER A 19 9.48 -26.21 -16.39
C SER A 19 8.54 -27.30 -15.85
N ALA A 20 7.91 -27.07 -14.69
CA ALA A 20 7.03 -28.02 -14.01
C ALA A 20 5.54 -27.90 -14.37
N ALA A 21 5.11 -26.87 -15.12
CA ALA A 21 3.68 -26.54 -15.27
C ALA A 21 3.20 -26.32 -16.72
N GLY A 22 3.97 -26.75 -17.73
CA GLY A 22 3.57 -26.62 -19.14
C GLY A 22 3.64 -25.19 -19.67
N THR A 23 2.54 -24.65 -20.20
CA THR A 23 2.45 -23.37 -20.94
C THR A 23 2.44 -22.11 -20.07
N LYS A 24 2.37 -22.24 -18.74
CA LYS A 24 2.26 -21.11 -17.81
C LYS A 24 3.61 -20.44 -17.54
N THR A 25 3.56 -19.12 -17.41
CA THR A 25 4.73 -18.28 -17.11
C THR A 25 4.93 -18.21 -15.60
N LEU A 26 6.11 -17.74 -15.14
CA LEU A 26 6.32 -17.51 -13.71
C LEU A 26 5.37 -16.43 -13.17
N LEU A 27 4.94 -15.49 -14.02
CA LEU A 27 3.93 -14.49 -13.66
C LEU A 27 2.60 -15.14 -13.22
N ASP A 28 2.18 -16.23 -13.88
CA ASP A 28 0.95 -16.97 -13.53
C ASP A 28 1.02 -17.66 -12.15
N ARG A 29 2.21 -17.70 -11.54
CA ARG A 29 2.47 -18.31 -10.24
C ARG A 29 2.67 -17.28 -9.12
N VAL A 30 2.57 -15.99 -9.43
CA VAL A 30 2.68 -14.94 -8.43
C VAL A 30 1.44 -14.97 -7.53
N ASP A 31 1.63 -15.51 -6.34
CA ASP A 31 0.54 -15.67 -5.36
C ASP A 31 0.40 -14.47 -4.42
N PHE A 32 1.47 -13.69 -4.28
CA PHE A 32 1.56 -12.59 -3.35
C PHE A 32 2.55 -11.53 -3.83
N VAL A 33 2.19 -10.26 -3.67
CA VAL A 33 3.04 -9.12 -3.96
C VAL A 33 2.98 -8.16 -2.78
N SER A 34 4.14 -7.71 -2.32
CA SER A 34 4.26 -6.73 -1.25
C SER A 34 5.03 -5.53 -1.77
N GLY A 35 4.52 -4.33 -1.52
CA GLY A 35 5.10 -3.08 -1.99
C GLY A 35 5.31 -2.08 -0.87
N VAL A 36 6.39 -1.30 -0.99
CA VAL A 36 6.71 -0.15 -0.15
C VAL A 36 7.22 0.98 -1.04
N SER A 37 6.98 2.22 -0.65
CA SER A 37 7.43 3.40 -1.41
C SER A 37 7.01 3.32 -2.88
N GLY A 38 7.86 3.70 -3.84
CA GLY A 38 7.55 3.58 -5.27
C GLY A 38 7.20 2.15 -5.73
N GLY A 39 7.64 1.10 -5.00
CA GLY A 39 7.24 -0.28 -5.31
C GLY A 39 5.77 -0.58 -5.01
N SER A 40 5.14 0.18 -4.10
CA SER A 40 3.71 0.06 -3.81
C SER A 40 2.84 0.44 -5.01
N VAL A 41 3.29 1.37 -5.85
CA VAL A 41 2.58 1.76 -7.09
C VAL A 41 2.49 0.55 -8.04
N THR A 42 3.62 -0.11 -8.31
CA THR A 42 3.66 -1.31 -9.15
C THR A 42 2.87 -2.46 -8.53
N ALA A 43 3.00 -2.68 -7.22
CA ALA A 43 2.29 -3.74 -6.51
C ALA A 43 0.76 -3.58 -6.61
N ALA A 44 0.24 -2.39 -6.32
CA ALA A 44 -1.17 -2.07 -6.43
C ALA A 44 -1.67 -2.19 -7.89
N TYR A 45 -0.94 -1.60 -8.83
CA TYR A 45 -1.34 -1.59 -10.24
C TYR A 45 -1.37 -3.00 -10.83
N PHE A 46 -0.36 -3.82 -10.53
CA PHE A 46 -0.33 -5.23 -10.93
C PHE A 46 -1.40 -6.06 -10.21
N GLY A 47 -1.69 -5.79 -8.94
CA GLY A 47 -2.80 -6.44 -8.24
C GLY A 47 -4.16 -6.24 -8.91
N LEU A 48 -4.42 -5.00 -9.33
CA LEU A 48 -5.66 -4.62 -9.99
C LEU A 48 -5.74 -5.16 -11.42
N LYS A 49 -4.71 -4.93 -12.24
CA LYS A 49 -4.73 -5.25 -13.69
C LYS A 49 -4.13 -6.61 -14.07
N ARG A 50 -3.36 -7.24 -13.19
CA ARG A 50 -2.67 -8.53 -13.43
C ARG A 50 -1.79 -8.44 -14.67
N ARG A 51 -1.79 -9.46 -15.53
CA ARG A 51 -1.01 -9.46 -16.78
C ARG A 51 -1.29 -8.23 -17.66
N ALA A 52 -2.50 -7.67 -17.62
CA ALA A 52 -2.81 -6.45 -18.39
C ALA A 52 -2.00 -5.23 -17.93
N ALA A 53 -1.45 -5.24 -16.70
CA ALA A 53 -0.54 -4.19 -16.24
C ALA A 53 0.71 -4.04 -17.12
N LEU A 54 1.18 -5.15 -17.71
CA LEU A 54 2.38 -5.15 -18.56
C LEU A 54 2.21 -4.36 -19.85
N ALA A 55 0.97 -4.12 -20.27
CA ALA A 55 0.67 -3.45 -21.53
C ALA A 55 0.70 -1.92 -21.45
N ASP A 56 0.45 -1.33 -20.27
CA ASP A 56 0.22 0.12 -20.16
C ASP A 56 0.85 0.80 -18.93
N PHE A 57 1.43 0.06 -17.98
CA PHE A 57 2.02 0.65 -16.78
C PHE A 57 3.20 1.58 -17.10
N ARG A 58 3.97 1.24 -18.14
CA ARG A 58 5.10 2.08 -18.58
C ARG A 58 4.62 3.46 -19.03
N GLU A 59 3.59 3.51 -19.86
CA GLU A 59 3.06 4.73 -20.46
C GLU A 59 2.21 5.54 -19.47
N ARG A 60 1.46 4.86 -18.60
CA ARG A 60 0.62 5.53 -17.59
C ARG A 60 1.41 5.99 -16.37
N PHE A 61 2.52 5.35 -16.02
CA PHE A 61 3.31 5.71 -14.83
C PHE A 61 4.79 5.99 -15.12
N LEU A 62 5.54 5.02 -15.64
CA LEU A 62 7.02 5.10 -15.66
C LEU A 62 7.57 6.23 -16.53
N LEU A 63 6.87 6.57 -17.62
CA LEU A 63 7.22 7.67 -18.51
C LEU A 63 6.54 8.99 -18.12
N ARG A 64 5.64 8.96 -17.13
CA ARG A 64 5.02 10.17 -16.62
C ARG A 64 5.90 10.76 -15.54
N ASN A 65 6.08 12.06 -15.59
CA ASN A 65 6.62 12.81 -14.46
C ASN A 65 5.54 12.97 -13.40
N ALA A 66 5.10 11.86 -12.80
CA ALA A 66 4.12 11.85 -11.72
C ALA A 66 4.55 12.74 -10.53
N GLU A 67 5.86 12.97 -10.40
CA GLU A 67 6.48 13.81 -9.38
C GLU A 67 6.65 15.29 -9.78
N GLU A 68 6.50 15.67 -11.05
CA GLU A 68 6.74 17.06 -11.52
C GLU A 68 5.63 18.03 -11.08
N GLY A 69 4.43 17.53 -10.81
CA GLY A 69 3.37 18.30 -10.16
C GLY A 69 3.51 18.39 -8.63
N LEU A 70 4.41 17.61 -8.02
CA LEU A 70 4.59 17.57 -6.57
C LEU A 70 5.43 18.76 -6.15
N LYS A 71 4.81 19.70 -5.44
CA LYS A 71 5.50 20.82 -4.81
C LYS A 71 6.35 20.30 -3.64
N THR A 72 7.54 19.80 -3.93
CA THR A 72 8.57 19.37 -2.96
C THR A 72 9.16 20.52 -2.13
N ARG A 73 8.57 21.73 -2.16
CA ARG A 73 9.02 22.87 -1.38
C ARG A 73 8.55 22.72 0.08
N ILE A 74 9.46 22.22 0.90
CA ILE A 74 9.38 22.30 2.36
C ILE A 74 9.33 23.78 2.74
N SER A 75 8.20 24.24 3.27
CA SER A 75 8.12 25.52 3.99
C SER A 75 7.73 25.25 5.44
N LEU A 76 8.30 26.00 6.38
CA LEU A 76 7.97 25.89 7.82
C LEU A 76 6.46 26.04 8.10
N GLY A 77 5.74 26.76 7.23
CA GLY A 77 4.28 26.88 7.29
C GLY A 77 3.51 25.60 6.89
N ASN A 78 4.11 24.66 6.17
CA ASN A 78 3.50 23.36 5.84
C ASN A 78 3.58 22.38 7.02
N ILE A 79 4.62 22.48 7.84
CA ILE A 79 4.82 21.64 9.03
C ILE A 79 3.81 22.00 10.13
N GLY A 80 3.61 23.29 10.40
CA GLY A 80 2.60 23.74 11.37
C GLY A 80 1.16 23.40 10.95
N ARG A 81 0.89 23.34 9.65
CA ARG A 81 -0.41 22.95 9.08
C ARG A 81 -0.64 21.43 9.04
N ALA A 82 0.42 20.64 8.90
CA ALA A 82 0.37 19.18 9.02
C ALA A 82 0.03 18.73 10.45
N LEU A 83 0.48 19.46 11.47
CA LEU A 83 0.16 19.21 12.88
C LEU A 83 -1.25 19.68 13.27
N GLY A 84 -1.83 20.63 12.53
CA GLY A 84 -3.17 21.17 12.75
C GLY A 84 -4.29 20.50 11.95
N GLY A 85 -4.02 19.36 11.29
CA GLY A 85 -5.02 18.60 10.54
C GLY A 85 -5.32 19.13 9.13
N GLY A 86 -4.44 19.90 8.51
CA GLY A 86 -4.73 20.53 7.22
C GLY A 86 -3.52 20.81 6.35
N VAL A 87 -3.00 19.78 5.67
CA VAL A 87 -2.41 20.00 4.34
C VAL A 87 -3.05 19.01 3.38
N ASN A 88 -3.82 19.57 2.46
CA ASN A 88 -4.39 18.91 1.30
C ASN A 88 -3.27 18.57 0.30
N ASP A 89 -2.35 17.68 0.70
CA ASP A 89 -1.38 17.07 -0.20
C ASP A 89 -2.02 15.90 -0.97
N SER A 90 -3.31 16.06 -1.26
CA SER A 90 -4.10 15.12 -2.04
C SER A 90 -3.65 15.11 -3.50
N GLN A 91 -2.83 16.06 -3.97
CA GLN A 91 -2.43 16.11 -5.38
C GLN A 91 -1.78 14.81 -5.87
N PHE A 92 -0.91 14.20 -5.05
CA PHE A 92 -0.34 12.90 -5.44
C PHE A 92 -1.38 11.79 -5.42
N THR A 93 -2.18 11.72 -4.35
CA THR A 93 -3.28 10.75 -4.21
C THR A 93 -4.28 10.86 -5.36
N ASP A 94 -4.74 12.05 -5.67
CA ASP A 94 -5.70 12.37 -6.73
C ASP A 94 -5.09 12.08 -8.10
N TRP A 95 -3.81 12.39 -8.30
CA TRP A 95 -3.10 12.01 -9.53
C TRP A 95 -3.06 10.48 -9.69
N LEU A 96 -2.69 9.75 -8.64
CA LEU A 96 -2.68 8.28 -8.64
C LEU A 96 -4.08 7.73 -8.93
N ASP A 97 -5.12 8.28 -8.29
CA ASP A 97 -6.49 7.84 -8.44
C ASP A 97 -7.01 8.09 -9.86
N GLN A 98 -6.74 9.27 -10.44
CA GLN A 98 -7.20 9.64 -11.78
C GLN A 98 -6.41 8.97 -12.91
N ASN A 99 -5.11 8.74 -12.70
CA ASN A 99 -4.22 8.32 -13.78
C ASN A 99 -3.87 6.84 -13.75
N LEU A 100 -4.01 6.16 -12.60
CA LEU A 100 -3.61 4.76 -12.44
C LEU A 100 -4.71 3.87 -11.88
N PHE A 101 -5.36 4.28 -10.79
CA PHE A 101 -6.21 3.39 -10.01
C PHE A 101 -7.70 3.53 -10.32
N ASP A 102 -8.09 4.57 -11.06
CA ASP A 102 -9.43 4.77 -11.60
C ASP A 102 -10.53 4.67 -10.51
N GLY A 103 -10.26 5.21 -9.31
CA GLY A 103 -11.18 5.18 -8.16
C GLY A 103 -11.19 3.86 -7.38
N ALA A 104 -10.26 2.94 -7.65
CA ALA A 104 -10.25 1.62 -7.05
C ALA A 104 -10.13 1.66 -5.51
N ARG A 105 -10.91 0.77 -4.88
CA ARG A 105 -10.88 0.51 -3.44
C ARG A 105 -10.30 -0.89 -3.17
N PHE A 106 -9.93 -1.16 -1.93
CA PHE A 106 -9.34 -2.46 -1.57
C PHE A 106 -10.31 -3.64 -1.75
N GLU A 107 -11.61 -3.42 -1.90
CA GLU A 107 -12.53 -4.47 -2.36
C GLU A 107 -12.13 -5.09 -3.72
N ALA A 108 -11.42 -4.33 -4.58
CA ALA A 108 -10.87 -4.82 -5.83
C ALA A 108 -9.57 -5.63 -5.65
N LEU A 109 -8.98 -5.61 -4.45
CA LEU A 109 -7.78 -6.35 -4.05
C LEU A 109 -8.09 -7.34 -2.91
N PRO A 110 -9.01 -8.31 -3.10
CA PRO A 110 -9.44 -9.17 -2.01
C PRO A 110 -8.36 -10.22 -1.66
N ASP A 111 -8.28 -10.57 -0.38
CA ASP A 111 -7.29 -11.50 0.18
C ASP A 111 -7.46 -12.96 -0.29
N ASP A 112 -8.60 -13.31 -0.90
CA ASP A 112 -8.88 -14.65 -1.43
C ASP A 112 -8.49 -14.81 -2.91
N ARG A 113 -8.02 -13.73 -3.56
CA ARG A 113 -7.68 -13.72 -4.99
C ARG A 113 -6.19 -13.45 -5.20
N ARG A 114 -5.54 -14.29 -6.01
CA ARG A 114 -4.12 -14.16 -6.36
C ARG A 114 -3.92 -13.13 -7.49
N PRO A 115 -2.83 -12.35 -7.53
CA PRO A 115 -1.91 -12.16 -6.42
C PRO A 115 -2.59 -11.37 -5.31
N ARG A 116 -2.38 -11.80 -4.07
CA ARG A 116 -2.72 -10.99 -2.90
C ARG A 116 -1.75 -9.81 -2.83
N VAL A 117 -2.22 -8.63 -2.46
CA VAL A 117 -1.39 -7.41 -2.44
C VAL A 117 -1.31 -6.82 -1.05
N TRP A 118 -0.08 -6.65 -0.54
CA TRP A 118 0.17 -5.86 0.66
C TRP A 118 0.87 -4.56 0.30
N ILE A 119 0.35 -3.46 0.84
CA ILE A 119 0.96 -2.15 0.77
C ILE A 119 1.45 -1.82 2.18
N ASN A 120 2.74 -1.54 2.31
CA ASN A 120 3.38 -1.29 3.61
C ASN A 120 3.68 0.20 3.75
N ALA A 121 3.42 0.72 4.94
CA ALA A 121 3.78 2.06 5.37
C ALA A 121 4.32 2.00 6.81
N SER A 122 4.50 3.18 7.40
CA SER A 122 4.93 3.31 8.79
C SER A 122 3.88 4.10 9.56
N ASP A 123 3.48 3.59 10.72
CA ASP A 123 2.79 4.39 11.73
C ASP A 123 3.85 5.24 12.45
N ILE A 124 3.89 6.51 12.12
CA ILE A 124 4.89 7.44 12.66
C ILE A 124 4.63 7.73 14.15
N TYR A 125 3.38 7.67 14.60
CA TYR A 125 3.01 7.95 15.98
C TYR A 125 3.46 6.81 16.90
N ASN A 126 3.11 5.57 16.52
CA ASN A 126 3.45 4.39 17.30
C ASN A 126 4.85 3.84 17.01
N ARG A 127 5.49 4.30 15.92
CA ARG A 127 6.82 3.84 15.43
C ARG A 127 6.83 2.37 15.06
N THR A 128 5.73 1.92 14.45
CA THR A 128 5.49 0.53 14.09
C THR A 128 5.29 0.41 12.58
N PRO A 129 5.55 -0.76 11.97
CA PRO A 129 5.17 -0.97 10.59
C PRO A 129 3.65 -1.03 10.47
N PHE A 130 3.11 -0.45 9.39
CA PHE A 130 1.68 -0.48 9.10
C PHE A 130 1.43 -1.19 7.78
N VAL A 131 0.54 -2.19 7.77
CA VAL A 131 0.12 -2.88 6.55
C VAL A 131 -1.31 -2.50 6.24
N PHE A 132 -1.56 -1.97 5.04
CA PHE A 132 -2.93 -1.77 4.57
C PHE A 132 -3.57 -3.13 4.27
N GLY A 133 -4.29 -3.65 5.25
CA GLY A 133 -4.95 -4.94 5.19
C GLY A 133 -5.98 -5.11 6.31
N LYS A 134 -6.75 -6.20 6.22
CA LYS A 134 -7.90 -6.44 7.10
C LYS A 134 -7.55 -6.34 8.58
N THR A 135 -6.47 -7.00 9.02
CA THR A 135 -6.07 -7.02 10.44
C THR A 135 -5.84 -5.62 11.01
N SER A 136 -5.09 -4.77 10.30
CA SER A 136 -4.78 -3.42 10.78
C SER A 136 -6.03 -2.55 10.80
N PHE A 137 -6.91 -2.65 9.80
CA PHE A 137 -8.15 -1.87 9.76
C PHE A 137 -9.18 -2.35 10.78
N ASP A 138 -9.31 -3.66 11.00
CA ASP A 138 -10.13 -4.21 12.09
C ASP A 138 -9.66 -3.66 13.45
N ALA A 139 -8.35 -3.53 13.68
CA ALA A 139 -7.79 -2.95 14.91
C ALA A 139 -8.08 -1.45 15.07
N LEU A 140 -8.25 -0.74 13.96
CA LEU A 140 -8.71 0.66 13.93
C LEU A 140 -10.24 0.78 13.96
N CYS A 141 -10.96 -0.34 14.11
CA CYS A 141 -12.41 -0.44 14.00
C CYS A 141 -12.95 0.14 12.67
N SER A 142 -12.24 -0.09 11.57
CA SER A 142 -12.52 0.44 10.23
C SER A 142 -12.57 -0.68 9.18
N ASP A 143 -13.28 -0.45 8.05
CA ASP A 143 -13.36 -1.42 6.95
C ASP A 143 -12.38 -1.07 5.82
N ILE A 144 -11.33 -1.88 5.66
CA ILE A 144 -10.35 -1.72 4.59
C ILE A 144 -11.01 -1.76 3.21
N ARG A 145 -12.07 -2.53 2.99
CA ARG A 145 -12.65 -2.74 1.64
C ARG A 145 -13.09 -1.45 0.97
N SER A 146 -13.59 -0.51 1.78
CA SER A 146 -13.99 0.82 1.34
C SER A 146 -12.82 1.81 1.18
N TYR A 147 -11.64 1.49 1.69
CA TYR A 147 -10.48 2.38 1.65
C TYR A 147 -9.93 2.51 0.23
N ARG A 148 -9.47 3.70 -0.16
CA ARG A 148 -8.98 3.94 -1.53
C ARG A 148 -7.58 3.36 -1.69
N VAL A 149 -7.33 2.68 -2.80
CA VAL A 149 -6.00 2.14 -3.12
C VAL A 149 -4.99 3.27 -3.29
N ALA A 150 -5.40 4.37 -3.93
CA ALA A 150 -4.57 5.55 -4.12
C ALA A 150 -4.05 6.14 -2.79
N GLU A 151 -4.88 6.17 -1.74
CA GLU A 151 -4.49 6.67 -0.42
C GLU A 151 -3.45 5.75 0.24
N ALA A 152 -3.63 4.43 0.17
CA ALA A 152 -2.64 3.50 0.71
C ALA A 152 -1.28 3.61 0.00
N VAL A 153 -1.29 3.72 -1.33
CA VAL A 153 -0.08 3.90 -2.14
C VAL A 153 0.57 5.24 -1.83
N ALA A 154 -0.19 6.31 -1.70
CA ALA A 154 0.33 7.62 -1.32
C ALA A 154 0.97 7.60 0.08
N ALA A 155 0.31 6.99 1.08
CA ALA A 155 0.89 6.81 2.42
C ALA A 155 2.19 6.00 2.39
N SER A 156 2.25 4.95 1.57
CA SER A 156 3.44 4.12 1.41
C SER A 156 4.59 4.85 0.71
N ALA A 157 4.26 5.68 -0.28
CA ALA A 157 5.17 6.48 -1.09
C ALA A 157 5.65 7.77 -0.41
N ALA A 158 4.94 8.22 0.63
CA ALA A 158 5.24 9.44 1.37
C ALA A 158 6.63 9.36 2.03
N VAL A 159 7.64 9.95 1.38
CA VAL A 159 8.93 10.18 2.04
C VAL A 159 8.76 11.29 3.10
N PRO A 160 9.25 11.08 4.33
CA PRO A 160 9.22 12.11 5.37
C PRO A 160 9.78 13.44 4.86
N LEU A 161 9.15 14.56 5.25
CA LEU A 161 9.41 15.94 4.84
C LEU A 161 8.88 16.35 3.44
N ALA A 162 8.72 15.43 2.49
CA ALA A 162 8.15 15.79 1.19
C ALA A 162 6.61 15.71 1.16
N PHE A 163 6.01 14.95 2.07
CA PHE A 163 4.56 14.70 2.12
C PHE A 163 3.98 14.89 3.53
N ALA A 164 2.73 15.34 3.61
CA ALA A 164 1.97 15.31 4.85
C ALA A 164 1.59 13.87 5.22
N PRO A 165 1.66 13.46 6.50
CA PRO A 165 1.18 12.15 6.92
C PRO A 165 -0.31 11.96 6.57
N ILE A 166 -0.69 10.76 6.15
CA ILE A 166 -2.10 10.40 6.00
C ILE A 166 -2.65 10.06 7.38
N VAL A 167 -3.72 10.74 7.78
CA VAL A 167 -4.40 10.52 9.05
C VAL A 167 -5.51 9.49 8.86
N LEU A 168 -5.39 8.36 9.55
CA LEU A 168 -6.47 7.37 9.65
C LEU A 168 -7.31 7.67 10.89
N GLN A 169 -8.63 7.69 10.72
CA GLN A 169 -9.55 7.88 11.83
C GLN A 169 -9.76 6.55 12.56
N THR A 170 -9.67 6.57 13.89
CA THR A 170 -10.04 5.45 14.75
C THR A 170 -11.44 5.67 15.31
N TYR A 171 -12.20 4.59 15.46
CA TYR A 171 -13.55 4.61 16.02
C TYR A 171 -13.57 3.92 17.39
N PRO A 172 -13.36 4.66 18.51
CA PRO A 172 -13.14 4.07 19.83
C PRO A 172 -14.40 3.47 20.48
N GLY A 173 -15.56 3.52 19.82
CA GLY A 173 -16.83 2.95 20.30
C GLY A 173 -16.91 1.42 20.31
N GLY A 174 -15.81 0.74 19.96
CA GLY A 174 -15.70 -0.72 19.88
C GLY A 174 -15.68 -1.21 18.42
N CYS A 175 -14.85 -2.22 18.16
CA CYS A 175 -14.74 -2.81 16.82
C CYS A 175 -15.85 -3.84 16.59
N ALA A 176 -16.48 -3.80 15.42
CA ALA A 176 -17.48 -4.79 15.03
C ALA A 176 -16.86 -6.17 14.71
N ALA A 177 -15.59 -6.19 14.30
CA ALA A 177 -14.87 -7.40 13.95
C ALA A 177 -13.96 -7.86 15.10
N PRO A 178 -13.97 -9.15 15.47
CA PRO A 178 -13.00 -9.69 16.40
C PRO A 178 -11.61 -9.70 15.74
N LEU A 179 -10.59 -9.29 16.49
CA LEU A 179 -9.21 -9.42 16.06
C LEU A 179 -8.80 -10.89 15.94
N PRO A 180 -7.81 -11.23 15.10
CA PRO A 180 -7.33 -12.59 14.99
C PRO A 180 -6.89 -13.17 16.34
N PRO A 181 -7.15 -14.45 16.65
CA PRO A 181 -6.83 -15.04 17.95
C PRO A 181 -5.35 -14.97 18.36
N TRP A 182 -4.44 -14.81 17.39
CA TRP A 182 -3.02 -14.65 17.69
C TRP A 182 -2.71 -13.28 18.31
N TYR A 183 -3.52 -12.26 18.04
CA TYR A 183 -3.32 -10.89 18.54
C TYR A 183 -3.40 -10.87 20.08
N ASP A 184 -4.45 -11.46 20.65
CA ASP A 184 -4.61 -11.55 22.10
C ASP A 184 -3.51 -12.40 22.75
N ARG A 185 -3.00 -13.42 22.06
CA ARG A 185 -1.87 -14.20 22.57
C ARG A 185 -0.61 -13.36 22.67
N VAL A 186 -0.29 -12.58 21.63
CA VAL A 186 0.91 -11.72 21.61
C VAL A 186 0.78 -10.60 22.63
N ARG A 187 -0.38 -9.94 22.72
CA ARG A 187 -0.65 -8.86 23.66
C ARG A 187 -0.47 -9.29 25.13
N ASN A 188 -0.83 -10.53 25.45
CA ASN A 188 -0.77 -11.06 26.81
C ASN A 188 0.52 -11.85 27.10
N ASP A 189 1.43 -11.99 26.14
CA ASP A 189 2.69 -12.72 26.31
C ASP A 189 3.88 -11.75 26.43
N PRO A 190 4.43 -11.54 27.64
CA PRO A 190 5.58 -10.64 27.83
C PRO A 190 6.84 -11.11 27.11
N ASN A 191 6.92 -12.40 26.75
CA ASN A 191 8.04 -13.00 26.02
C ASN A 191 7.80 -13.09 24.51
N ALA A 192 6.67 -12.57 24.02
CA ALA A 192 6.41 -12.56 22.59
C ALA A 192 7.52 -11.82 21.84
N GLN A 193 7.80 -12.28 20.62
CA GLN A 193 8.86 -11.72 19.79
C GLN A 193 8.63 -10.20 19.61
N PRO A 194 9.66 -9.34 19.77
CA PRO A 194 9.48 -7.89 19.84
C PRO A 194 8.79 -7.22 18.64
N LEU A 195 9.00 -7.75 17.42
CA LEU A 195 8.32 -7.26 16.23
C LEU A 195 6.82 -7.59 16.29
N LEU A 196 6.42 -8.76 16.77
CA LEU A 196 5.00 -9.08 16.96
C LEU A 196 4.37 -8.21 18.04
N ARG A 197 5.09 -7.97 19.15
CA ARG A 197 4.63 -7.06 20.20
C ARG A 197 4.41 -5.65 19.68
N SER A 198 5.30 -5.15 18.82
CA SER A 198 5.13 -3.83 18.21
C SER A 198 3.92 -3.72 17.28
N TYR A 199 3.25 -4.82 16.91
CA TYR A 199 1.97 -4.77 16.18
C TYR A 199 0.76 -4.85 17.12
N ALA A 200 0.95 -5.22 18.38
CA ALA A 200 -0.10 -5.53 19.35
C ALA A 200 -0.19 -4.55 20.54
N GLU A 201 0.85 -3.74 20.73
CA GLU A 201 0.94 -2.61 21.68
C GLU A 201 0.38 -1.32 21.08
#